data_AF-A0A5C9AAR0-F1
#
_entry.id   AF-A0A5C9AAR0-F1
#
_cell.length_a   1.000
_cell.length_b   1.000
_cell.length_c   1.000
_cell.angle_alpha   90.00
_cell.angle_beta   90.00
_cell.angle_gamma   90.00
#
_symmetry.space_group_name_H-M   'P 1'
#
loop_
_entity.id
_entity.type
_entity.pdbx_description
1 polymer ?
#
loop_
_entity_poly.entity_id
_entity_poly.type
_entity_poly.pdbx_seq_one_letter_code
_entity_poly.pdbx_strand_id
1 'polypeptide(L)'
;GGAPEGVISACAVKALGGDMQAELIDFCQAKGDYTENRQIAEQERKRCKAMGVDVNRVYSLDELVRGNDILFSATGVTGGELVNGIQQTANGVRTQTLLIGGADQTCNIIDSLH
;
A
#
# COMPACT_ATOMS: atom_id res chain seq x y z
N GLY A 1 7.73 -0.43 -6.60
CA GLY A 1 6.74 0.64 -6.35
C GLY A 1 7.28 1.59 -5.30
N GLY A 2 6.44 2.44 -4.71
CA GLY A 2 6.80 3.21 -3.53
C GLY A 2 6.74 2.36 -2.26
N ALA A 3 7.65 2.60 -1.31
CA ALA A 3 7.74 1.82 -0.09
C ALA A 3 6.51 1.98 0.84
N PRO A 4 5.98 3.20 1.08
CA PRO A 4 4.79 3.39 1.89
C PRO A 4 3.56 2.67 1.31
N GLU A 5 3.37 2.75 -0.01
CA GLU A 5 2.29 2.06 -0.72
C GLU A 5 2.43 0.54 -0.60
N GLY A 6 3.67 0.02 -0.64
CA GLY A 6 3.94 -1.39 -0.40
C GLY A 6 3.49 -1.87 0.99
N VAL A 7 3.66 -1.05 2.04
CA VAL A 7 3.16 -1.38 3.39
C VAL A 7 1.62 -1.37 3.44
N ILE A 8 0.97 -0.42 2.75
CA ILE A 8 -0.50 -0.38 2.65
C ILE A 8 -1.03 -1.64 1.94
N SER A 9 -0.39 -2.06 0.84
CA SER A 9 -0.73 -3.30 0.15
C SER A 9 -0.51 -4.53 1.04
N ALA A 10 0.59 -4.57 1.79
CA ALA A 10 0.88 -5.66 2.73
C ALA A 10 -0.21 -5.79 3.81
N CYS A 11 -0.79 -4.68 4.29
CA CYS A 11 -1.93 -4.72 5.23
C CYS A 11 -3.13 -5.45 4.62
N ALA A 12 -3.51 -5.11 3.39
CA ALA A 12 -4.63 -5.78 2.71
C ALA A 12 -4.34 -7.26 2.45
N VAL A 13 -3.13 -7.58 1.96
CA VAL A 13 -2.72 -8.97 1.69
C VAL A 13 -2.74 -9.80 2.97
N LYS A 14 -2.18 -9.29 4.07
CA LYS A 14 -2.18 -9.98 5.36
C LYS A 14 -3.58 -10.19 5.90
N ALA A 15 -4.45 -9.18 5.84
CA ALA A 15 -5.83 -9.30 6.30
C ALA A 15 -6.64 -10.32 5.49
N LEU A 16 -6.29 -10.55 4.22
CA LEU A 16 -6.89 -11.57 3.35
C LEU A 16 -6.21 -12.95 3.44
N GLY A 17 -5.19 -13.11 4.28
CA GLY A 17 -4.46 -14.38 4.42
C GLY A 17 -3.57 -14.74 3.22
N GLY A 18 -3.14 -13.75 2.44
CA GLY A 18 -2.21 -13.94 1.33
C GLY A 18 -0.74 -13.94 1.76
N ASP A 19 0.16 -13.88 0.78
CA ASP A 19 1.61 -13.76 0.98
C ASP A 19 2.16 -12.61 0.14
N MET A 20 3.17 -11.92 0.68
CA MET A 20 3.86 -10.82 0.03
C MET A 20 5.29 -10.71 0.56
N GLN A 21 6.20 -10.41 -0.35
CA GLN A 21 7.59 -10.06 -0.03
C GLN A 21 7.90 -8.70 -0.64
N ALA A 22 8.74 -7.92 0.02
CA ALA A 22 9.18 -6.63 -0.51
C ALA A 22 10.67 -6.41 -0.22
N GLU A 23 11.34 -5.73 -1.15
CA GLU A 23 12.70 -5.26 -0.96
C GLU A 23 12.72 -3.74 -1.07
N LEU A 24 13.35 -3.08 -0.10
CA LEU A 24 13.60 -1.66 -0.17
C LEU A 24 14.88 -1.42 -0.96
N ILE A 25 14.74 -0.87 -2.17
CA ILE A 25 15.87 -0.40 -2.98
C ILE A 25 15.96 1.12 -2.92
N ASP A 26 17.14 1.67 -3.17
CA ASP A 26 17.29 3.13 -3.22
C ASP A 26 16.85 3.72 -4.57
N PHE A 27 16.76 5.05 -4.60
CA PHE A 27 16.32 5.78 -5.78
C PHE A 27 17.19 5.55 -7.02
N CYS A 28 18.51 5.37 -6.86
CA CYS A 28 19.40 5.07 -7.98
C CYS A 28 19.11 3.69 -8.58
N GLN A 29 18.88 2.68 -7.75
CA GLN A 29 18.49 1.35 -8.20
C GLN A 29 17.12 1.38 -8.89
N ALA A 30 16.20 2.24 -8.44
CA ALA A 30 14.86 2.35 -9.00
C ALA A 30 14.78 3.20 -10.29
N LYS A 31 15.62 4.23 -10.44
CA LYS A 31 15.51 5.26 -11.49
C LYS A 31 16.79 5.49 -12.30
N GLY A 32 17.84 4.73 -12.05
CA GLY A 32 19.14 4.85 -12.70
C GLY A 32 20.13 5.71 -11.91
N ASP A 33 21.43 5.41 -12.09
CA ASP A 33 22.52 6.07 -11.39
C ASP A 33 22.97 7.36 -12.09
N TYR A 34 22.21 8.44 -11.87
CA TYR A 34 22.51 9.79 -12.33
C TYR A 34 22.93 10.70 -11.17
N THR A 35 23.70 11.75 -11.46
CA THR A 35 24.22 12.69 -10.44
C THR A 35 23.14 13.26 -9.54
N GLU A 36 21.96 13.59 -10.10
CA GLU A 36 20.80 14.10 -9.36
C GLU A 36 20.15 13.05 -8.45
N ASN A 37 20.10 11.78 -8.89
CA ASN A 37 19.51 10.68 -8.13
C ASN A 37 20.37 10.25 -6.95
N ARG A 38 21.70 10.36 -7.05
CA ARG A 38 22.65 9.96 -5.99
C ARG A 38 22.40 10.68 -4.68
N GLN A 39 22.05 11.97 -4.74
CA GLN A 39 21.73 12.75 -3.55
C GLN A 39 20.46 12.23 -2.85
N ILE A 40 19.44 11.85 -3.63
CA ILE A 40 18.19 11.26 -3.10
C ILE A 40 18.49 9.89 -2.49
N ALA A 41 19.23 9.03 -3.19
CA ALA A 41 19.60 7.70 -2.72
C ALA A 41 20.42 7.75 -1.41
N GLU A 42 21.36 8.70 -1.28
CA GLU A 42 22.12 8.88 -0.05
C GLU A 42 21.23 9.30 1.13
N GLN A 43 20.28 10.22 0.89
CA GLN A 43 19.31 10.65 1.90
C GLN A 43 18.40 9.49 2.33
N GLU A 44 17.92 8.68 1.38
CA GLU A 44 17.12 7.48 1.66
C GLU A 44 17.91 6.47 2.50
N ARG A 45 19.13 6.14 2.11
CA ARG A 45 20.00 5.21 2.86
C ARG A 45 20.27 5.72 4.28
N LYS A 46 20.53 7.02 4.45
CA LYS A 46 20.73 7.63 5.77
C LYS A 46 19.48 7.55 6.64
N ARG A 47 18.31 7.81 6.07
CA ARG A 47 17.01 7.69 6.77
C ARG A 47 16.73 6.23 7.17
N CYS A 48 16.96 5.28 6.27
CA CYS A 48 16.78 3.85 6.54
C CYS A 48 17.68 3.40 7.71
N LYS A 49 18.97 3.76 7.67
CA LYS A 49 19.91 3.48 8.77
C LYS A 49 19.47 4.08 10.10
N ALA A 50 18.98 5.33 10.09
CA ALA A 50 18.48 5.99 11.31
C ALA A 50 17.22 5.30 11.88
N MET A 51 16.41 4.68 11.02
CA MET A 51 15.21 3.93 11.41
C MET A 51 15.49 2.45 11.72
N GLY A 52 16.72 1.96 11.52
CA GLY A 52 17.06 0.54 11.66
C GLY A 52 16.42 -0.33 10.57
N VAL A 53 16.21 0.22 9.37
CA VAL A 53 15.70 -0.48 8.20
C VAL A 53 16.86 -0.72 7.22
N ASP A 54 17.03 -1.96 6.81
CA ASP A 54 18.03 -2.38 5.81
C ASP A 54 17.54 -2.14 4.38
N VAL A 55 18.40 -1.57 3.55
CA VAL A 55 18.21 -1.44 2.11
C VAL A 55 18.81 -2.69 1.44
N ASN A 56 18.20 -3.16 0.36
CA ASN A 56 18.57 -4.37 -0.38
C ASN A 56 18.44 -5.66 0.44
N ARG A 57 17.40 -5.70 1.27
CA ARG A 57 16.97 -6.86 2.06
C ARG A 57 15.53 -7.19 1.73
N VAL A 58 15.24 -8.48 1.55
CA VAL A 58 13.86 -8.96 1.42
C VAL A 58 13.21 -9.01 2.80
N TYR A 59 12.07 -8.34 2.92
CA TYR A 59 11.18 -8.34 4.07
C TYR A 59 10.00 -9.27 3.80
N SER A 60 9.71 -10.13 4.77
CA SER A 60 8.49 -10.96 4.76
C SER A 60 7.25 -10.13 5.12
N LEU A 61 6.06 -10.66 4.81
CA LEU A 61 4.77 -10.03 5.13
C LEU A 61 4.64 -9.67 6.62
N ASP A 62 5.06 -10.57 7.51
CA ASP A 62 5.00 -10.35 8.96
C ASP A 62 5.97 -9.27 9.46
N GLU A 63 7.04 -9.00 8.72
CA GLU A 63 7.95 -7.90 9.02
C GLU A 63 7.41 -6.55 8.53
N LEU A 64 6.72 -6.54 7.39
CA LEU A 64 6.06 -5.37 6.83
C LEU A 64 4.88 -4.93 7.70
N VAL A 65 4.08 -5.89 8.18
CA VAL A 65 2.89 -5.63 9.00
C VAL A 65 2.88 -6.58 10.19
N ARG A 66 3.35 -6.09 11.34
CA ARG A 66 3.53 -6.92 12.54
C ARG A 66 2.22 -7.21 13.28
N GLY A 67 1.21 -6.36 13.12
CA GLY A 67 -0.10 -6.52 13.76
C GLY A 67 -1.05 -7.41 12.97
N ASN A 68 -2.04 -7.97 13.67
CA ASN A 68 -3.16 -8.71 13.05
C ASN A 68 -4.47 -7.91 13.09
N ASP A 69 -4.56 -6.90 13.98
CA ASP A 69 -5.68 -5.97 14.04
C ASP A 69 -5.56 -4.93 12.92
N ILE A 70 -5.93 -5.35 11.72
CA ILE A 70 -5.82 -4.56 10.49
C ILE A 70 -7.22 -4.14 10.05
N LEU A 71 -7.38 -2.87 9.70
CA LEU A 71 -8.53 -2.37 8.95
C LEU A 71 -8.02 -1.71 7.68
N PHE A 72 -8.45 -2.22 6.53
CA PHE A 72 -8.11 -1.65 5.22
C PHE A 72 -9.38 -1.13 4.56
N SER A 73 -9.32 0.09 4.02
CA SER A 73 -10.42 0.73 3.31
C SER A 73 -9.92 1.40 2.04
N ALA A 74 -10.56 1.14 0.91
CA ALA A 74 -10.23 1.74 -0.37
C ALA A 74 -11.51 2.10 -1.14
N THR A 75 -11.69 3.40 -1.43
CA THR A 75 -12.80 3.92 -2.23
C THR A 75 -12.31 4.28 -3.63
N GLY A 76 -13.03 3.83 -4.66
CA GLY A 76 -12.66 4.09 -6.05
C GLY A 76 -12.89 5.56 -6.43
N VAL A 77 -11.84 6.24 -6.90
CA VAL A 77 -11.95 7.58 -7.48
C VAL A 77 -12.36 7.48 -8.95
N THR A 78 -11.59 6.74 -9.74
CA THR A 78 -11.90 6.31 -11.10
C THR A 78 -12.21 4.82 -11.13
N GLY A 79 -12.84 4.33 -12.20
CA GLY A 79 -13.11 2.90 -12.36
C GLY A 79 -11.83 2.07 -12.31
N GLY A 80 -11.83 1.03 -11.46
CA GLY A 80 -10.77 0.04 -11.35
C GLY A 80 -11.34 -1.38 -11.28
N GLU A 81 -10.45 -2.37 -11.17
CA GLU A 81 -10.85 -3.78 -11.17
C GLU A 81 -11.57 -4.20 -9.88
N LEU A 82 -11.21 -3.60 -8.74
CA LEU A 82 -11.75 -3.98 -7.42
C LEU A 82 -13.00 -3.19 -7.03
N VAL A 83 -13.05 -1.91 -7.41
CA VAL A 83 -14.13 -0.99 -7.06
C VAL A 83 -14.40 -0.02 -8.20
N ASN A 84 -15.67 0.35 -8.34
CA ASN A 84 -16.11 1.38 -9.26
C ASN A 84 -15.63 2.77 -8.82
N GLY A 85 -15.39 3.63 -9.80
CA GLY A 85 -15.12 5.05 -9.56
C GLY A 85 -16.35 5.80 -9.10
N ILE A 86 -16.15 7.07 -8.74
CA ILE A 86 -17.22 7.99 -8.38
C ILE A 86 -18.16 8.18 -9.58
N GLN A 87 -19.46 7.99 -9.36
CA GLN A 87 -20.50 8.14 -10.39
C GLN A 87 -21.49 9.23 -10.00
N GLN A 88 -21.67 10.22 -10.87
CA GLN A 88 -22.78 11.16 -10.76
C GLN A 88 -24.07 10.47 -11.23
N THR A 89 -25.13 10.58 -10.44
CA THR A 89 -26.45 10.01 -10.73
C THR A 89 -27.50 11.12 -10.69
N ALA A 90 -28.72 10.84 -11.16
CA ALA A 90 -29.83 11.78 -11.06
C ALA A 90 -30.17 12.17 -9.61
N ASN A 91 -29.83 11.32 -8.64
CA ASN A 91 -30.23 11.46 -7.24
C ASN A 91 -29.04 11.75 -6.30
N GLY A 92 -27.86 12.09 -6.83
CA GLY A 92 -26.66 12.35 -6.02
C GLY A 92 -25.42 11.62 -6.53
N VAL A 93 -24.48 11.35 -5.64
CA VAL A 93 -23.17 10.73 -5.96
C VAL A 93 -23.11 9.31 -5.45
N ARG A 94 -22.80 8.35 -6.33
CA ARG A 94 -22.55 6.97 -5.95
C ARG A 94 -21.05 6.70 -5.80
N THR A 95 -20.67 6.01 -4.74
CA THR A 95 -19.31 5.57 -4.47
C THR A 95 -19.27 4.10 -4.08
N GLN A 96 -18.16 3.43 -4.34
CA GLN A 96 -17.94 2.05 -3.94
C GLN A 96 -16.64 1.93 -3.15
N THR A 97 -16.71 1.28 -1.99
CA THR A 97 -15.59 1.10 -1.06
C THR A 97 -15.37 -0.37 -0.76
N LEU A 98 -14.14 -0.84 -0.88
CA LEU A 98 -13.69 -2.13 -0.39
C LEU A 98 -13.23 -1.96 1.07
N LEU A 99 -13.84 -2.70 1.99
CA LEU A 99 -13.50 -2.70 3.42
C LEU A 99 -13.08 -4.11 3.83
N ILE A 100 -11.87 -4.24 4.37
CA ILE A 100 -11.31 -5.52 4.84
C ILE A 100 -11.00 -5.41 6.34
N GLY A 101 -11.56 -6.32 7.12
CA GLY A 101 -11.28 -6.48 8.55
C GLY A 101 -10.37 -7.69 8.78
N GLY A 102 -9.20 -7.47 9.36
CA GLY A 102 -8.24 -8.55 9.67
C GLY A 102 -8.64 -9.38 10.89
N ALA A 103 -9.31 -8.76 11.87
CA ALA A 103 -9.72 -9.42 13.11
C ALA A 103 -10.85 -10.44 12.89
N ASP A 104 -11.78 -10.14 11.97
CA ASP A 104 -12.94 -10.98 11.63
C ASP A 104 -12.81 -11.64 10.25
N GLN A 105 -11.70 -11.42 9.55
CA GLN A 105 -11.42 -11.89 8.18
C GLN A 105 -12.55 -11.56 7.19
N THR A 106 -13.14 -10.38 7.32
CA THR A 106 -14.21 -9.94 6.43
C THR A 106 -13.67 -9.16 5.24
N CYS A 107 -14.36 -9.29 4.11
CA CYS A 107 -14.11 -8.53 2.89
C CYS A 107 -15.46 -8.07 2.32
N ASN A 108 -15.75 -6.79 2.46
CA ASN A 108 -17.03 -6.20 2.11
C ASN A 108 -16.88 -5.15 1.02
N ILE A 109 -17.84 -5.11 0.09
CA ILE A 109 -18.01 -4.00 -0.83
C ILE A 109 -19.20 -3.17 -0.35
N ILE A 110 -18.96 -1.90 -0.08
CA ILE A 110 -19.95 -0.93 0.40
C ILE A 110 -20.30 0.01 -0.75
N ASP A 111 -21.55 -0.07 -1.20
CA ASP A 111 -22.15 0.84 -2.16
C ASP A 111 -22.91 1.94 -1.41
N SER A 112 -22.52 3.20 -1.61
CA SER A 112 -23.14 4.37 -0.94
C SER A 112 -23.66 5.37 -1.96
N LEU A 113 -24.89 5.87 -1.74
CA LEU A 113 -25.49 7.02 -2.43
C LEU A 113 -25.50 8.21 -1.48
N HIS A 114 -24.89 9.32 -1.92
CA HIS A 114 -24.75 10.58 -1.18
C HIS A 114 -25.56 11.69 -1.82
#